data_AF-A0A0D9P9F6-F1
#
_entry.id   AF-A0A0D9P9F6-F1
#
_cell.length_a   1.000
_cell.length_b   1.000
_cell.length_c   1.000
_cell.angle_alpha   90.00
_cell.angle_beta   90.00
_cell.angle_gamma   90.00
#
_symmetry.space_group_name_H-M   'P 1'
#
loop_
_entity.id
_entity.type
_entity.pdbx_description
1 polymer ?
#
loop_
_entity_poly.entity_id
_entity_poly.type
_entity_poly.pdbx_seq_one_letter_code
_entity_poly.pdbx_strand_id
1 'polypeptide(L)'
;MLALAILLSAAAGVNAILDGHVRGVQISETEYICADNCVHAGIYFAQLGHLCPVKEVVRREQGGELDEFPYDCRGAKKPDTVVFAPLQGKEKPENCDVFLGNATDVNSACVANRIVGGGTKILQLSEVAA
;
A
#
# COMPACT_ATOMS: atom_id res chain seq x y z
N MET A 1 34.29 24.86 -19.22
CA MET A 1 33.82 24.45 -17.88
C MET A 1 32.31 24.48 -17.93
N LEU A 2 31.69 23.30 -18.08
CA LEU A 2 30.24 23.16 -18.18
C LEU A 2 29.60 23.57 -16.85
N ALA A 3 28.84 24.66 -16.89
CA ALA A 3 28.02 25.10 -15.78
C ALA A 3 27.00 24.00 -15.44
N LEU A 4 27.14 23.49 -14.21
CA LEU A 4 26.15 22.82 -13.37
C LEU A 4 24.74 22.77 -13.96
N ALA A 5 24.43 21.68 -14.67
CA ALA A 5 23.06 21.20 -14.89
C ALA A 5 22.50 20.56 -13.61
N ILE A 6 22.76 21.17 -12.45
CA ILE A 6 22.13 20.79 -11.19
C ILE A 6 20.77 21.46 -11.19
N LEU A 7 19.74 20.69 -11.52
CA LEU A 7 18.34 20.82 -11.04
C LEU A 7 17.39 19.86 -11.79
N LEU A 8 17.87 18.84 -12.51
CA LEU A 8 17.04 17.70 -12.90
C LEU A 8 17.02 16.64 -11.80
N SER A 9 16.30 16.88 -10.70
CA SER A 9 15.85 15.83 -9.78
C SER A 9 14.69 16.32 -8.90
N ALA A 10 13.75 17.09 -9.45
CA ALA A 10 12.38 16.99 -8.97
C ALA A 10 11.74 15.83 -9.74
N ALA A 11 12.16 14.60 -9.43
CA ALA A 11 11.39 13.42 -9.81
C ALA A 11 9.97 13.66 -9.29
N ALA A 12 9.02 13.56 -10.22
CA ALA A 12 7.62 13.86 -10.04
C ALA A 12 7.13 13.42 -8.65
N GLY A 13 6.65 14.36 -7.84
CA GLY A 13 5.94 14.11 -6.58
C GLY A 13 4.54 13.52 -6.81
N VAL A 14 4.45 12.59 -7.75
CA VAL A 14 3.30 11.73 -8.02
C VAL A 14 3.88 10.33 -8.12
N ASN A 15 4.18 9.71 -6.98
CA ASN A 15 4.30 8.27 -6.96
C ASN A 15 2.92 7.75 -7.31
N ALA A 16 2.77 7.33 -8.57
CA ALA A 16 1.54 6.79 -9.07
C ALA A 16 1.07 5.72 -8.08
N ILE A 17 -0.14 5.90 -7.54
CA ILE A 17 -0.88 4.81 -6.94
C ILE A 17 -0.83 3.69 -7.99
N LEU A 18 -0.01 2.67 -7.73
CA LEU A 18 -0.03 1.48 -8.56
C LEU A 18 -1.37 0.84 -8.24
N ASP A 19 -2.38 1.11 -9.07
CA ASP A 19 -3.75 0.57 -9.01
C ASP A 19 -3.75 -0.93 -9.38
N GLY A 20 -2.80 -1.63 -8.78
CA GLY A 20 -2.27 -2.89 -9.22
C GLY A 20 -2.98 -4.06 -8.59
N HIS A 21 -4.15 -3.88 -7.99
CA HIS A 21 -4.97 -4.98 -7.45
C HIS A 21 -4.07 -6.03 -6.75
N VAL A 22 -3.12 -5.59 -5.92
CA VAL A 22 -2.08 -6.42 -5.30
C VAL A 22 -2.71 -7.18 -4.17
N ARG A 23 -2.62 -8.50 -4.20
CA ARG A 23 -3.13 -9.46 -3.21
C ARG A 23 -2.07 -9.85 -2.19
N GLY A 24 -0.86 -10.06 -2.67
CA GLY A 24 0.28 -10.36 -1.84
C GLY A 24 1.54 -9.96 -2.56
N VAL A 25 2.63 -9.92 -1.80
CA VAL A 25 3.95 -9.64 -2.34
C VAL A 25 4.87 -10.75 -1.92
N GLN A 26 5.51 -11.38 -2.90
CA GLN A 26 6.60 -12.31 -2.67
C GLN A 26 7.85 -11.51 -2.31
N ILE A 27 8.41 -11.77 -1.12
CA ILE A 27 9.60 -11.07 -0.60
C ILE A 27 10.87 -11.83 -1.00
N SER A 28 10.84 -13.16 -0.88
CA SER A 28 11.95 -14.06 -1.22
C SER A 28 11.39 -15.36 -1.81
N GLU A 29 12.20 -16.38 -2.12
CA GLU A 29 11.67 -17.68 -2.59
C GLU A 29 10.79 -18.39 -1.54
N THR A 30 10.93 -18.02 -0.26
CA THR A 30 10.31 -18.72 0.87
C THR A 30 9.47 -17.83 1.77
N GLU A 31 9.31 -16.54 1.44
CA GLU A 31 8.57 -15.60 2.28
C GLU A 31 7.69 -14.67 1.45
N TYR A 32 6.51 -14.40 1.97
CA TYR A 32 5.55 -13.47 1.37
C TYR A 32 4.80 -12.67 2.43
N ILE A 33 4.17 -11.57 1.99
CA ILE A 33 3.22 -10.78 2.79
C ILE A 33 1.87 -10.72 2.07
N CYS A 34 0.81 -10.56 2.84
CA CYS A 34 -0.49 -10.17 2.30
C CYS A 34 -0.56 -8.63 2.20
N ALA A 35 -1.28 -8.14 1.19
CA ALA A 35 -1.44 -6.72 0.93
C ALA A 35 -2.78 -6.21 1.53
N ASP A 36 -2.88 -6.20 2.85
CA ASP A 36 -4.11 -5.98 3.62
C ASP A 36 -3.95 -4.94 4.76
N ASN A 37 -3.84 -3.66 4.38
CA ASN A 37 -3.78 -2.52 5.31
C ASN A 37 -2.55 -2.56 6.24
N CYS A 38 -1.39 -2.81 5.66
CA CYS A 38 -0.15 -2.98 6.41
C CYS A 38 1.05 -2.33 5.70
N VAL A 39 2.15 -2.14 6.43
CA VAL A 39 3.39 -1.56 5.94
C VAL A 39 4.50 -2.61 5.91
N HIS A 40 5.22 -2.69 4.80
CA HIS A 40 6.46 -3.45 4.70
C HIS A 40 7.50 -2.63 3.94
N ALA A 41 8.73 -2.57 4.46
CA ALA A 41 9.84 -1.83 3.86
C ALA A 41 9.52 -0.36 3.48
N GLY A 42 8.68 0.32 4.28
CA GLY A 42 8.30 1.72 4.04
C GLY A 42 7.21 1.91 2.98
N ILE A 43 6.63 0.83 2.48
CA ILE A 43 5.52 0.82 1.52
C ILE A 43 4.26 0.36 2.24
N TYR A 44 3.19 1.13 2.10
CA TYR A 44 1.87 0.79 2.59
C TYR A 44 1.09 0.04 1.51
N PHE A 45 0.50 -1.08 1.90
CA PHE A 45 -0.32 -1.95 1.06
C PHE A 45 -1.79 -1.80 1.46
N ALA A 46 -2.55 -1.08 0.65
CA ALA A 46 -3.93 -0.74 0.96
C ALA A 46 -4.87 -1.92 0.76
N GLN A 47 -5.98 -1.90 1.49
CA GLN A 47 -6.98 -2.97 1.50
C GLN A 47 -7.57 -3.28 0.12
N LEU A 48 -7.70 -2.27 -0.76
CA LEU A 48 -8.22 -2.41 -2.12
C LEU A 48 -7.17 -2.86 -3.16
N GLY A 49 -5.91 -3.01 -2.74
CA GLY A 49 -4.84 -3.57 -3.54
C GLY A 49 -3.99 -2.56 -4.30
N HIS A 50 -4.11 -1.28 -4.00
CA HIS A 50 -3.10 -0.31 -4.40
C HIS A 50 -2.06 -0.12 -3.29
N LEU A 51 -0.98 0.59 -3.63
CA LEU A 51 0.15 0.79 -2.74
C LEU A 51 0.73 2.20 -2.90
N CYS A 52 1.37 2.69 -1.84
CA CYS A 52 2.07 3.97 -1.81
C CYS A 52 3.16 3.99 -0.74
N PRO A 53 4.10 4.94 -0.78
CA PRO A 53 5.03 5.16 0.32
C PRO A 53 4.29 5.46 1.63
N VAL A 54 4.81 4.99 2.76
CA VAL A 54 4.18 5.19 4.09
C VAL A 54 3.94 6.67 4.44
N LYS A 55 4.77 7.58 3.91
CA LYS A 55 4.62 9.04 4.09
C LYS A 55 3.40 9.62 3.38
N GLU A 56 2.81 8.88 2.44
CA GLU A 56 1.64 9.27 1.65
C GLU A 56 0.34 8.66 2.22
N VAL A 57 0.44 7.91 3.32
CA VAL A 57 -0.71 7.36 4.02
C VAL A 57 -1.54 8.48 4.65
N VAL A 58 -2.84 8.36 4.48
CA VAL A 58 -3.87 9.22 5.06
C VAL A 58 -4.84 8.36 5.86
N ARG A 59 -5.52 8.94 6.84
CA ARG A 59 -6.62 8.26 7.53
C ARG A 59 -7.92 8.43 6.76
N ARG A 60 -8.78 7.40 6.84
CA ARG A 60 -10.12 7.35 6.29
C ARG A 60 -11.13 7.59 7.41
N GLU A 61 -12.00 8.56 7.20
CA GLU A 61 -13.10 8.83 8.11
C GLU A 61 -14.43 8.70 7.37
N GLN A 62 -15.42 8.12 8.03
CA GLN A 62 -16.79 8.08 7.58
C GLN A 62 -17.68 8.64 8.70
N GLY A 63 -18.40 9.72 8.42
CA GLY A 63 -19.24 10.37 9.45
C GLY A 63 -18.46 10.98 10.63
N GLY A 64 -17.16 11.23 10.48
CA GLY A 64 -16.29 11.78 11.53
C GLY A 64 -15.63 10.74 12.44
N GLU A 65 -15.87 9.46 12.19
CA GLU A 65 -15.21 8.34 12.87
C GLU A 65 -14.26 7.61 11.90
N LEU A 66 -13.27 6.91 12.45
CA LEU A 66 -12.38 6.06 11.66
C LEU A 66 -13.18 4.91 11.02
N ASP A 67 -12.93 4.68 9.73
CA ASP A 67 -13.48 3.56 8.98
C ASP A 67 -12.91 2.21 9.51
N GLU A 68 -13.58 1.09 9.20
CA GLU A 68 -13.12 -0.28 9.52
C GLU A 68 -11.71 -0.53 8.97
N PHE A 69 -11.40 0.09 7.83
CA PHE A 69 -10.07 0.17 7.24
C PHE A 69 -9.57 1.61 7.32
N PRO A 70 -8.96 2.01 8.44
CA PRO A 70 -8.79 3.42 8.79
C PRO A 70 -7.71 4.14 7.99
N TYR A 71 -7.00 3.46 7.09
CA TYR A 71 -5.88 4.03 6.34
C TYR A 71 -6.00 3.80 4.85
N ASP A 72 -5.53 4.76 4.07
CA ASP A 72 -5.44 4.65 2.62
C ASP A 72 -4.28 5.46 2.06
N CYS A 73 -4.01 5.29 0.77
CA CYS A 73 -3.09 6.14 0.03
C CYS A 73 -3.77 7.47 -0.32
N ARG A 74 -3.03 8.57 -0.18
CA ARG A 74 -3.48 9.89 -0.63
C ARG A 74 -3.87 9.84 -2.11
N GLY A 75 -5.09 10.27 -2.42
CA GLY A 75 -5.61 10.31 -3.79
C GLY A 75 -6.24 9.00 -4.27
N ALA A 76 -6.31 7.97 -3.42
CA ALA A 76 -7.08 6.76 -3.72
C ALA A 76 -8.55 7.10 -3.99
N LYS A 77 -9.20 6.29 -4.84
CA LYS A 77 -10.65 6.39 -5.05
C LYS A 77 -11.35 6.04 -3.75
N LYS A 78 -12.30 6.87 -3.35
CA LYS A 78 -13.09 6.70 -2.14
C LYS A 78 -14.58 6.87 -2.44
N PRO A 79 -15.47 6.22 -1.68
CA PRO A 79 -16.88 6.56 -1.67
C PRO A 79 -17.10 8.04 -1.28
N ASP A 80 -18.21 8.63 -1.72
CA ASP A 80 -18.56 10.03 -1.41
C ASP A 80 -18.71 10.29 0.08
N THR A 81 -19.09 9.25 0.85
CA THR A 81 -19.29 9.30 2.31
C THR A 81 -17.99 9.24 3.12
N VAL A 82 -16.86 8.93 2.47
CA VAL A 82 -15.55 8.82 3.10
C VAL A 82 -14.79 10.12 2.86
N VAL A 83 -14.06 10.61 3.86
CA VAL A 83 -13.09 11.70 3.72
C VAL A 83 -11.70 11.23 4.09
N PHE A 84 -10.69 11.81 3.46
CA PHE A 84 -9.29 11.54 3.77
C PHE A 84 -8.71 12.71 4.56
N ALA A 85 -8.02 12.39 5.65
CA ALA A 85 -7.36 13.35 6.50
C ALA A 85 -5.90 12.94 6.79
N PRO A 86 -5.03 13.88 7.18
CA PRO A 86 -3.70 13.53 7.67
C PRO A 86 -3.77 12.64 8.92
N LEU A 87 -2.77 11.76 9.08
CA LEU A 87 -2.59 11.00 10.33
C LEU A 87 -2.41 11.95 11.53
N GLN A 88 -2.93 11.56 12.70
CA GLN A 88 -2.84 12.33 13.94
C GLN A 88 -1.97 11.64 15.00
N GLY A 89 -1.12 12.43 15.66
CA GLY A 89 -0.35 11.98 16.82
C GLY A 89 0.56 10.79 16.53
N LYS A 90 0.18 9.61 17.04
CA LYS A 90 0.93 8.34 16.91
C LYS A 90 0.25 7.33 15.98
N GLU A 91 -0.80 7.75 15.26
CA GLU A 91 -1.45 6.93 14.24
C GLU A 91 -0.42 6.48 13.21
N LYS A 92 -0.40 5.17 12.96
CA LYS A 92 0.38 4.55 11.89
C LYS A 92 -0.27 3.21 11.54
N PRO A 93 -0.26 2.80 10.27
CA PRO A 93 -0.63 1.44 9.92
C PRO A 93 0.31 0.43 10.59
N GLU A 94 -0.18 -0.78 10.76
CA GLU A 94 0.59 -1.88 11.32
C GLU A 94 1.63 -2.39 10.32
N ASN A 95 2.62 -3.14 10.79
CA ASN A 95 3.56 -3.80 9.89
C ASN A 95 2.90 -5.06 9.32
N CYS A 96 3.22 -5.42 8.08
CA CYS A 96 2.72 -6.66 7.50
C CYS A 96 3.31 -7.88 8.20
N ASP A 97 2.47 -8.88 8.44
CA ASP A 97 2.92 -10.21 8.86
C ASP A 97 3.64 -10.91 7.70
N VAL A 98 4.81 -11.49 8.00
CA VAL A 98 5.59 -12.27 7.04
C VAL A 98 5.25 -13.73 7.21
N PHE A 99 4.81 -14.36 6.13
CA PHE A 99 4.43 -15.75 6.07
C PHE A 99 5.48 -16.57 5.32
N LEU A 100 5.67 -17.82 5.74
CA LEU A 100 6.55 -18.76 5.06
C LEU A 100 5.84 -19.43 3.90
N GLY A 101 6.54 -19.58 2.78
CA GLY A 101 6.09 -20.24 1.57
C GLY A 101 6.06 -19.31 0.35
N ASN A 102 5.32 -19.75 -0.67
CA ASN A 102 5.16 -19.02 -1.92
C ASN A 102 3.73 -18.47 -2.03
N ALA A 103 3.61 -17.16 -2.21
CA ALA A 103 2.35 -16.45 -2.37
C ALA A 103 1.49 -17.04 -3.49
N THR A 104 2.09 -17.61 -4.55
CA THR A 104 1.34 -18.24 -5.65
C THR A 104 0.62 -19.51 -5.23
N ASP A 105 1.19 -20.22 -4.26
CA ASP A 105 0.74 -21.53 -3.83
C ASP A 105 -0.26 -21.41 -2.66
N VAL A 106 -0.15 -20.35 -1.86
CA VAL A 106 -1.01 -20.07 -0.70
C VAL A 106 -2.10 -19.04 -1.03
N ASN A 107 -2.64 -19.12 -2.25
CA ASN A 107 -3.58 -18.15 -2.83
C ASN A 107 -4.82 -17.87 -1.95
N SER A 108 -5.24 -18.82 -1.10
CA SER A 108 -6.39 -18.64 -0.19
C SER A 108 -6.09 -17.79 1.04
N ALA A 109 -4.84 -17.73 1.53
CA ALA A 109 -4.53 -17.06 2.80
C ALA A 109 -4.71 -15.54 2.70
N CYS A 110 -4.20 -14.91 1.63
CA CYS A 110 -4.33 -13.47 1.45
C CYS A 110 -5.71 -13.03 0.91
N VAL A 111 -6.65 -13.96 0.67
CA VAL A 111 -8.04 -13.61 0.29
C VAL A 111 -8.92 -13.40 1.52
N ALA A 112 -8.61 -14.07 2.64
CA ALA A 112 -9.47 -14.10 3.82
C ALA A 112 -9.59 -12.75 4.55
N ASN A 113 -8.55 -11.91 4.48
CA ASN A 113 -8.48 -10.65 5.22
C ASN A 113 -8.88 -9.42 4.38
N ARG A 114 -9.41 -9.61 3.16
CA ARG A 114 -9.67 -8.51 2.22
C ARG A 114 -11.14 -8.15 2.09
N ILE A 115 -11.41 -6.86 1.84
CA ILE A 115 -12.72 -6.44 1.31
C ILE A 115 -12.96 -7.17 -0.01
N VAL A 116 -14.17 -7.68 -0.20
CA VAL A 116 -14.62 -8.33 -1.44
C VAL A 116 -14.27 -7.47 -2.65
N GLY A 117 -13.49 -8.02 -3.59
CA GLY A 117 -13.00 -7.31 -4.78
C GLY A 117 -11.57 -6.75 -4.66
N GLY A 118 -10.91 -6.88 -3.51
CA GLY A 118 -9.53 -6.50 -3.28
C GLY A 118 -8.54 -7.45 -3.96
N GLY A 119 -7.98 -7.00 -5.09
CA GLY A 119 -6.75 -7.51 -5.70
C GLY A 119 -6.70 -8.95 -6.25
N THR A 120 -6.05 -9.11 -7.40
CA THR A 120 -5.84 -10.39 -8.11
C THR A 120 -4.38 -10.73 -8.36
N LYS A 121 -3.45 -9.80 -8.14
CA LYS A 121 -2.04 -9.96 -8.54
C LYS A 121 -1.15 -10.27 -7.36
N ILE A 122 -0.17 -11.13 -7.59
CA ILE A 122 0.98 -11.28 -6.70
C ILE A 122 2.13 -10.55 -7.38
N LEU A 123 2.79 -9.66 -6.63
CA LEU A 123 3.98 -8.96 -7.11
C LEU A 123 5.23 -9.53 -6.45
N GLN A 124 6.37 -9.43 -7.10
CA GLN A 124 7.67 -9.53 -6.45
C GLN A 124 7.99 -8.20 -5.77
N LEU A 125 8.67 -8.23 -4.61
CA LEU A 125 9.03 -7.01 -3.89
C LEU A 125 9.83 -6.02 -4.76
N SER A 126 10.67 -6.53 -5.67
CA SER A 126 11.43 -5.72 -6.63
C SER A 126 10.56 -4.90 -7.58
N GLU A 127 9.30 -5.30 -7.81
CA GLU A 127 8.35 -4.56 -8.66
C GLU A 127 7.69 -3.39 -7.91
N VAL A 128 7.83 -3.35 -6.58
CA VAL A 128 7.19 -2.37 -5.71
C VAL A 128 8.18 -1.28 -5.25
N ALA A 129 9.48 -1.62 -5.13
CA ALA A 129 10.52 -0.76 -4.56
C ALA A 129 11.46 -0.08 -5.58
N ALA A 130 10.97 0.19 -6.80
CA ALA A 130 11.77 0.82 -7.87
C ALA A 130 12.07 2.31 -7.64
#